data_AF-A0A1H9XHC1-F1
#
_entry.id   AF-A0A1H9XHC1-F1
#
_cell.length_a   1.000
_cell.length_b   1.000
_cell.length_c   1.000
_cell.angle_alpha   90.00
_cell.angle_beta   90.00
_cell.angle_gamma   90.00
#
_symmetry.space_group_name_H-M   'P 1'
#
loop_
_entity.id
_entity.type
_entity.pdbx_description
1 polymer ?
#
loop_
_entity_poly.entity_id
_entity_poly.type
_entity_poly.pdbx_seq_one_letter_code
_entity_poly.pdbx_strand_id
1 'polypeptide(L)'
;MQKTVIVTGGSRGIGRATALLLAAHGWNVVVNYANNHDEAASVVAEIVGRGGRANAVRANVSSASDIKELFDQAEGAYGNVNALVNSAGIIRPSLLKDLDDAALTEQLDTNLRGTINAIREASRRLVDGGRIVSMSSTTLALNPPTYGIYNATKAAIEALTRVVAKELGVRRITVNAVAPGPVETELFVTGKSQAEIDRMAQAAPFKRLGQPRDIAEVVAFLLSDAAGWINGQVVRANGGLA
;
A
#
# COMPACT_ATOMS: atom_id res chain seq x y z
N MET A 1 -2.87 7.50 24.17
CA MET A 1 -3.91 7.09 23.20
C MET A 1 -3.28 6.14 22.20
N GLN A 2 -4.03 5.16 21.68
CA GLN A 2 -3.55 4.27 20.62
C GLN A 2 -3.35 5.05 19.32
N LYS A 3 -2.32 4.70 18.53
CA LYS A 3 -2.06 5.32 17.23
C LYS A 3 -3.07 4.80 16.20
N THR A 4 -3.51 5.66 15.29
CA THR A 4 -4.48 5.32 14.23
C THR A 4 -3.80 5.28 12.87
N VAL A 5 -4.09 4.24 12.08
CA VAL A 5 -3.59 4.07 10.71
C VAL A 5 -4.73 3.86 9.73
N ILE A 6 -4.65 4.54 8.58
CA ILE A 6 -5.50 4.27 7.42
C ILE A 6 -4.72 3.35 6.48
N VAL A 7 -5.33 2.24 6.06
CA VAL A 7 -4.74 1.31 5.08
C VAL A 7 -5.65 1.26 3.84
N THR A 8 -5.21 1.89 2.75
CA THR A 8 -5.93 1.80 1.47
C THR A 8 -5.72 0.45 0.81
N GLY A 9 -6.77 -0.12 0.21
CA GLY A 9 -6.73 -1.49 -0.28
C GLY A 9 -6.53 -2.52 0.85
N GLY A 10 -7.04 -2.22 2.04
CA GLY A 10 -6.85 -3.03 3.25
C GLY A 10 -7.65 -4.34 3.27
N SER A 11 -8.52 -4.58 2.28
CA SER A 11 -9.38 -5.78 2.26
C SER A 11 -8.64 -7.07 1.87
N ARG A 12 -7.53 -6.98 1.12
CA ARG A 12 -6.83 -8.14 0.55
C ARG A 12 -5.31 -8.02 0.55
N GLY A 13 -4.66 -9.15 0.28
CA GLY A 13 -3.23 -9.23 0.00
C GLY A 13 -2.35 -8.54 1.04
N ILE A 14 -1.43 -7.70 0.59
CA ILE A 14 -0.50 -6.95 1.44
C ILE A 14 -1.24 -5.98 2.36
N GLY A 15 -2.28 -5.30 1.87
CA GLY A 15 -3.08 -4.36 2.67
C GLY A 15 -3.77 -5.06 3.84
N ARG A 16 -4.40 -6.22 3.60
CA ARG A 16 -4.98 -7.07 4.66
C ARG A 16 -3.94 -7.53 5.67
N ALA A 17 -2.82 -8.06 5.20
CA ALA A 17 -1.75 -8.51 6.10
C ALA A 17 -1.20 -7.37 6.96
N THR A 18 -1.07 -6.18 6.37
CA THR A 18 -0.65 -4.96 7.07
C THR A 18 -1.68 -4.53 8.12
N ALA A 19 -2.96 -4.50 7.76
CA ALA A 19 -4.04 -4.14 8.68
C ALA A 19 -4.08 -5.07 9.90
N LEU A 20 -4.02 -6.39 9.68
CA LEU A 20 -4.00 -7.38 10.75
C LEU A 20 -2.78 -7.25 11.66
N LEU A 21 -1.59 -7.08 11.07
CA LEU A 21 -0.35 -6.95 11.82
C LEU A 21 -0.32 -5.67 12.67
N LEU A 22 -0.73 -4.53 12.10
CA LEU A 22 -0.75 -3.26 12.83
C LEU A 22 -1.77 -3.28 13.97
N ALA A 23 -2.94 -3.90 13.76
CA ALA A 23 -3.90 -4.11 14.83
C ALA A 23 -3.32 -4.97 15.97
N ALA A 24 -2.57 -6.03 15.64
CA ALA A 24 -1.88 -6.84 16.63
C ALA A 24 -0.79 -6.06 17.40
N HIS A 25 -0.24 -5.00 16.80
CA HIS A 25 0.65 -4.03 17.47
C HIS A 25 -0.08 -2.89 18.19
N GLY A 26 -1.41 -3.00 18.37
CA GLY A 26 -2.21 -2.07 19.16
C GLY A 26 -2.62 -0.79 18.43
N TRP A 27 -2.54 -0.75 17.10
CA TRP A 27 -3.07 0.37 16.31
C TRP A 27 -4.59 0.27 16.16
N ASN A 28 -5.27 1.42 16.13
CA ASN A 28 -6.59 1.51 15.53
C ASN A 28 -6.43 1.46 14.00
N VAL A 29 -7.17 0.61 13.31
CA VAL A 29 -7.00 0.40 11.87
C VAL A 29 -8.27 0.75 11.09
N VAL A 30 -8.14 1.70 10.19
CA VAL A 30 -9.19 2.01 9.20
C VAL A 30 -8.90 1.22 7.93
N VAL A 31 -9.72 0.21 7.68
CA VAL A 31 -9.61 -0.68 6.51
C VAL A 31 -10.37 -0.04 5.35
N ASN A 32 -9.65 0.64 4.45
CA ASN A 32 -10.27 1.18 3.25
C ASN A 32 -10.41 0.12 2.15
N TYR A 33 -11.57 0.14 1.48
CA TYR A 33 -11.87 -0.65 0.29
C TYR A 33 -12.68 0.17 -0.72
N ALA A 34 -12.66 -0.24 -2.00
CA ALA A 34 -13.47 0.38 -3.05
C ALA A 34 -14.77 -0.42 -3.32
N ASN A 35 -14.62 -1.72 -3.61
CA ASN A 35 -15.73 -2.57 -4.09
C ASN A 35 -16.02 -3.78 -3.19
N ASN A 36 -15.03 -4.32 -2.48
CA ASN A 36 -15.16 -5.60 -1.76
C ASN A 36 -15.50 -5.40 -0.28
N HIS A 37 -16.75 -5.06 -0.01
CA HIS A 37 -17.25 -4.86 1.36
C HIS A 37 -17.01 -6.10 2.24
N ASP A 38 -17.37 -7.29 1.77
CA ASP A 38 -17.36 -8.49 2.61
C ASP A 38 -15.96 -8.92 3.04
N GLU A 39 -14.97 -8.75 2.16
CA GLU A 39 -13.57 -8.97 2.51
C GLU A 39 -13.08 -7.94 3.53
N ALA A 40 -13.44 -6.66 3.36
CA ALA A 40 -13.08 -5.62 4.32
C ALA A 40 -13.74 -5.86 5.69
N ALA A 41 -15.02 -6.25 5.69
CA ALA A 41 -15.77 -6.62 6.90
C ALA A 41 -15.15 -7.84 7.59
N SER A 42 -14.70 -8.85 6.82
CA SER A 42 -13.98 -10.01 7.35
C SER A 42 -12.67 -9.63 8.03
N VAL A 43 -11.89 -8.71 7.44
CA VAL A 43 -10.66 -8.18 8.08
C VAL A 43 -10.99 -7.47 9.39
N VAL A 44 -12.02 -6.63 9.41
CA VAL A 44 -12.45 -5.95 10.64
C VAL A 44 -12.89 -6.95 11.70
N ALA A 45 -13.71 -7.94 11.34
CA ALA A 45 -14.18 -8.98 12.25
C ALA A 45 -13.02 -9.78 12.84
N GLU A 46 -12.00 -10.11 12.04
CA GLU A 46 -10.80 -10.79 12.52
C GLU A 46 -9.99 -9.91 13.48
N ILE A 47 -9.82 -8.62 13.19
CA ILE A 47 -9.13 -7.67 14.08
C ILE A 47 -9.86 -7.57 15.42
N VAL A 48 -11.17 -7.36 15.39
CA VAL A 48 -12.00 -7.20 16.61
C VAL A 48 -12.07 -8.50 17.39
N GLY A 49 -12.19 -9.64 16.72
CA GLY A 49 -12.17 -10.97 17.35
C GLY A 49 -10.86 -11.29 18.09
N ARG A 50 -9.76 -10.61 17.72
CA ARG A 50 -8.45 -10.69 18.41
C ARG A 50 -8.25 -9.57 19.45
N GLY A 51 -9.29 -8.79 19.76
CA GLY A 51 -9.24 -7.69 20.73
C GLY A 51 -8.66 -6.37 20.19
N GLY A 52 -8.41 -6.28 18.88
CA GLY A 52 -8.00 -5.04 18.23
C GLY A 52 -9.18 -4.12 17.92
N ARG A 53 -8.90 -2.95 17.34
CA ARG A 53 -9.89 -1.95 16.96
C ARG A 53 -9.78 -1.64 15.48
N ALA A 54 -10.85 -1.87 14.73
CA ALA A 54 -10.90 -1.52 13.32
C ALA A 54 -12.31 -1.16 12.85
N ASN A 55 -12.38 -0.40 11.77
CA ASN A 55 -13.60 -0.14 11.01
C ASN A 55 -13.30 -0.23 9.50
N ALA A 56 -14.30 -0.60 8.70
CA ALA A 56 -14.19 -0.64 7.26
C ALA A 56 -14.82 0.63 6.67
N VAL A 57 -14.12 1.30 5.75
CA VAL A 57 -14.59 2.53 5.11
C VAL A 57 -14.52 2.38 3.59
N ARG A 58 -15.67 2.51 2.93
CA ARG A 58 -15.73 2.54 1.48
C ARG A 58 -15.23 3.90 0.99
N ALA A 59 -14.20 3.89 0.16
CA ALA A 59 -13.74 5.08 -0.55
C ALA A 59 -12.96 4.65 -1.79
N ASN A 60 -13.30 5.22 -2.95
CA ASN A 60 -12.50 5.08 -4.15
C ASN A 60 -11.30 6.03 -4.06
N VAL A 61 -10.08 5.50 -4.02
CA VAL A 61 -8.86 6.30 -3.88
C VAL A 61 -8.70 7.33 -5.00
N SER A 62 -9.19 7.05 -6.22
CA SER A 62 -9.09 8.00 -7.34
C SER A 62 -9.99 9.23 -7.18
N SER A 63 -10.96 9.19 -6.25
CA SER A 63 -11.84 10.30 -5.88
C SER A 63 -11.27 11.09 -4.70
N ALA A 64 -11.00 12.38 -4.90
CA ALA A 64 -10.47 13.25 -3.85
C ALA A 64 -11.49 13.48 -2.72
N SER A 65 -12.79 13.51 -3.03
CA SER A 65 -13.86 13.65 -2.03
C SER A 65 -13.96 12.39 -1.17
N ASP A 66 -13.89 11.21 -1.77
CA ASP A 66 -13.93 9.95 -1.03
C ASP A 66 -12.73 9.82 -0.09
N ILE A 67 -11.55 10.25 -0.50
CA ILE A 67 -10.37 10.29 0.38
C ILE A 67 -10.56 11.26 1.53
N LYS A 68 -11.16 12.44 1.29
CA LYS A 68 -11.47 13.37 2.38
C LYS A 68 -12.45 12.73 3.37
N GLU A 69 -13.51 12.10 2.88
CA GLU A 69 -14.50 11.40 3.71
C GLU A 69 -13.89 10.22 4.47
N LEU A 70 -12.92 9.51 3.87
CA LEU A 70 -12.15 8.46 4.53
C LEU A 70 -11.40 8.99 5.76
N PHE A 71 -10.73 10.15 5.63
CA PHE A 71 -10.08 10.79 6.78
C PHE A 71 -11.10 11.33 7.80
N ASP A 72 -12.22 11.91 7.35
CA ASP A 72 -13.29 12.38 8.25
C ASP A 72 -13.85 11.22 9.09
N GLN A 73 -14.09 10.06 8.49
CA GLN A 73 -14.57 8.87 9.20
C GLN A 73 -13.50 8.27 10.12
N ALA A 74 -12.23 8.27 9.70
CA ALA A 74 -11.11 7.84 10.55
C ALA A 74 -11.02 8.70 11.81
N GLU A 75 -11.11 10.01 11.65
CA GLU A 75 -11.04 10.97 12.75
C GLU A 75 -12.27 10.93 13.65
N GLY A 76 -13.46 10.75 13.07
CA GLY A 76 -14.68 10.54 13.84
C GLY A 76 -14.64 9.28 14.71
N ALA A 77 -14.01 8.21 14.22
CA ALA A 77 -13.95 6.93 14.93
C ALA A 77 -12.85 6.87 16.02
N TYR A 78 -11.67 7.44 15.73
CA TYR A 78 -10.47 7.23 16.55
C TYR A 78 -9.70 8.51 16.90
N GLY A 79 -10.19 9.68 16.49
CA GLY A 79 -9.47 10.95 16.61
C GLY A 79 -8.30 11.02 15.63
N ASN A 80 -7.22 11.69 16.05
CA ASN A 80 -6.08 11.98 15.19
C ASN A 80 -5.54 10.75 14.43
N VAL A 81 -5.23 10.95 13.14
CA VAL A 81 -4.58 9.94 12.30
C VAL A 81 -3.06 10.07 12.39
N ASN A 82 -2.37 8.96 12.65
CA ASN A 82 -0.92 8.92 12.82
C ASN A 82 -0.20 8.38 11.59
N ALA A 83 -0.84 7.50 10.83
CA ALA A 83 -0.21 6.89 9.67
C ALA A 83 -1.16 6.66 8.50
N LEU A 84 -0.58 6.68 7.30
CA LEU A 84 -1.22 6.27 6.05
C LEU A 84 -0.38 5.18 5.38
N VAL A 85 -1.02 4.08 5.02
CA VAL A 85 -0.46 3.04 4.16
C VAL A 85 -1.22 3.01 2.83
N ASN A 86 -0.55 3.37 1.74
CA ASN A 86 -1.10 3.27 0.40
C ASN A 86 -0.81 1.91 -0.20
N SER A 87 -1.74 0.95 -0.04
CA SER A 87 -1.63 -0.40 -0.61
C SER A 87 -2.63 -0.69 -1.74
N ALA A 88 -3.59 0.20 -1.99
CA ALA A 88 -4.48 0.08 -3.15
C ALA A 88 -3.67 0.15 -4.46
N GLY A 89 -4.00 -0.73 -5.40
CA GLY A 89 -3.39 -0.73 -6.71
C GLY A 89 -3.87 -1.88 -7.58
N ILE A 90 -3.73 -1.70 -8.89
CA ILE A 90 -4.07 -2.68 -9.90
C ILE A 90 -2.90 -2.84 -10.88
N ILE A 91 -2.96 -3.93 -11.65
CA ILE A 91 -2.04 -4.18 -12.75
C ILE A 91 -2.83 -4.66 -13.97
N ARG A 92 -2.52 -4.09 -15.14
CA ARG A 92 -3.03 -4.53 -16.45
C ARG A 92 -1.82 -4.68 -17.40
N PRO A 93 -1.18 -5.86 -17.41
CA PRO A 93 -0.04 -6.08 -18.29
C PRO A 93 -0.48 -6.01 -19.76
N SER A 94 0.19 -5.17 -20.56
CA SER A 94 0.00 -5.11 -22.00
C SER A 94 1.25 -4.59 -22.70
N LEU A 95 1.50 -5.03 -23.94
CA LEU A 95 2.46 -4.35 -24.81
C LEU A 95 1.93 -2.95 -25.12
N LEU A 96 2.82 -1.97 -25.29
CA LEU A 96 2.39 -0.59 -25.52
C LEU A 96 1.51 -0.45 -26.78
N LYS A 97 1.80 -1.24 -27.84
CA LYS A 97 1.00 -1.26 -29.07
C LYS A 97 -0.43 -1.81 -28.89
N ASP A 98 -0.67 -2.56 -27.82
CA ASP A 98 -1.94 -3.23 -27.52
C ASP A 98 -2.59 -2.62 -26.25
N LEU A 99 -2.13 -1.43 -25.84
CA LEU A 99 -2.66 -0.74 -24.67
C LEU A 99 -4.02 -0.14 -24.98
N ASP A 100 -5.03 -0.59 -24.24
CA ASP A 100 -6.35 0.02 -24.23
C ASP A 100 -6.40 1.28 -23.35
N ASP A 101 -7.10 2.32 -23.81
CA ASP A 101 -7.19 3.61 -23.12
C ASP A 101 -7.93 3.52 -21.77
N ALA A 102 -8.91 2.62 -21.65
CA ALA A 102 -9.58 2.40 -20.37
C ALA A 102 -8.63 1.70 -19.38
N ALA A 103 -7.85 0.71 -19.82
CA ALA A 103 -6.81 0.08 -18.99
C ALA A 103 -5.68 1.05 -18.59
N LEU A 104 -5.31 1.99 -19.47
CA LEU A 104 -4.40 3.09 -19.14
C LEU A 104 -4.99 3.98 -18.04
N THR A 105 -6.21 4.47 -18.26
CA THR A 105 -6.91 5.37 -17.34
C THR A 105 -7.10 4.71 -15.98
N GLU A 106 -7.53 3.46 -15.93
CA GLU A 106 -7.77 2.70 -14.69
C GLU A 106 -6.49 2.61 -13.85
N GLN A 107 -5.34 2.31 -14.48
CA GLN A 107 -4.04 2.20 -13.80
C GLN A 107 -3.54 3.56 -13.31
N LEU A 108 -3.64 4.61 -14.13
CA LEU A 108 -3.26 5.97 -13.73
C LEU A 108 -4.13 6.46 -12.57
N ASP A 109 -5.44 6.25 -12.63
CA ASP A 109 -6.39 6.73 -11.65
C ASP A 109 -6.23 6.01 -10.31
N THR A 110 -6.09 4.68 -10.33
CA THR A 110 -5.95 3.90 -9.09
C THR A 110 -4.55 4.03 -8.50
N ASN A 111 -3.51 3.76 -9.29
CA ASN A 111 -2.15 3.61 -8.74
C ASN A 111 -1.49 4.96 -8.46
N LEU A 112 -1.70 5.95 -9.34
CA LEU A 112 -1.02 7.24 -9.27
C LEU A 112 -1.92 8.32 -8.66
N ARG A 113 -3.04 8.67 -9.32
CA ARG A 113 -3.96 9.69 -8.82
C ARG A 113 -4.48 9.34 -7.43
N GLY A 114 -4.82 8.07 -7.19
CA GLY A 114 -5.27 7.60 -5.89
C GLY A 114 -4.25 7.78 -4.78
N THR A 115 -3.00 7.39 -5.04
CA THR A 115 -1.90 7.61 -4.09
C THR A 115 -1.63 9.11 -3.86
N ILE A 116 -1.68 9.94 -4.91
CA ILE A 116 -1.54 11.40 -4.79
C ILE A 116 -2.65 11.99 -3.92
N ASN A 117 -3.92 11.60 -4.14
CA ASN A 117 -5.04 12.09 -3.35
C ASN A 117 -4.84 11.78 -1.87
N ALA A 118 -4.49 10.52 -1.55
CA ALA A 118 -4.28 10.06 -0.19
C ALA A 118 -3.08 10.75 0.49
N ILE A 119 -1.94 10.85 -0.20
CA ILE A 119 -0.76 11.57 0.31
C ILE A 119 -1.07 13.05 0.52
N ARG A 120 -1.75 13.70 -0.42
CA ARG A 120 -2.12 15.12 -0.31
C ARG A 120 -3.00 15.39 0.90
N GLU A 121 -3.95 14.51 1.19
CA GLU A 121 -4.81 14.65 2.36
C GLU A 121 -4.05 14.34 3.66
N ALA A 122 -3.21 13.30 3.66
CA ALA A 122 -2.31 12.98 4.78
C ALA A 122 -1.35 14.14 5.12
N SER A 123 -0.78 14.80 4.12
CA SER A 123 0.11 15.95 4.29
C SER A 123 -0.55 17.10 5.08
N ARG A 124 -1.87 17.23 4.97
CA ARG A 124 -2.66 18.24 5.68
C ARG A 124 -3.07 17.79 7.08
N ARG A 125 -3.39 16.50 7.25
CA ARG A 125 -4.15 16.01 8.42
C ARG A 125 -3.41 15.09 9.37
N LEU A 126 -2.38 14.37 8.92
CA LEU A 126 -1.59 13.55 9.84
C LEU A 126 -0.99 14.43 10.92
N VAL A 127 -0.88 13.90 12.13
CA VAL A 127 -0.18 14.58 13.22
C VAL A 127 1.31 14.74 12.91
N ASP A 128 1.95 15.71 13.56
CA ASP A 128 3.40 15.83 13.56
C ASP A 128 4.03 14.55 14.14
N GLY A 129 5.14 14.09 13.55
CA GLY A 129 5.72 12.78 13.84
C GLY A 129 5.02 11.60 13.14
N GLY A 130 3.99 11.86 12.32
CA GLY A 130 3.24 10.86 11.57
C GLY A 130 4.06 10.12 10.50
N ARG A 131 3.46 9.12 9.84
CA ARG A 131 4.17 8.20 8.94
C ARG A 131 3.37 7.88 7.69
N ILE A 132 4.00 7.97 6.52
CA ILE A 132 3.41 7.59 5.24
C ILE A 132 4.26 6.48 4.62
N VAL A 133 3.62 5.36 4.27
CA VAL A 133 4.25 4.26 3.52
C VAL A 133 3.41 3.96 2.28
N SER A 134 4.02 3.95 1.10
CA SER A 134 3.33 3.64 -0.16
C SER A 134 3.93 2.43 -0.87
N MET A 135 3.11 1.69 -1.60
CA MET A 135 3.59 0.53 -2.37
C MET A 135 4.15 0.97 -3.74
N SER A 136 5.47 0.82 -3.91
CA SER A 136 6.16 0.73 -5.21
C SER A 136 6.20 -0.75 -5.68
N SER A 137 7.16 -1.13 -6.51
CA SER A 137 7.34 -2.49 -7.01
C SER A 137 8.80 -2.76 -7.40
N THR A 138 9.30 -3.96 -7.13
CA THR A 138 10.60 -4.43 -7.63
C THR A 138 10.63 -4.57 -9.16
N THR A 139 9.46 -4.60 -9.83
CA THR A 139 9.38 -4.65 -11.30
C THR A 139 10.08 -3.48 -12.00
N LEU A 140 10.32 -2.37 -11.30
CA LEU A 140 11.11 -1.24 -11.80
C LEU A 140 12.59 -1.58 -12.04
N ALA A 141 13.14 -2.50 -11.26
CA ALA A 141 14.51 -2.96 -11.46
C ALA A 141 14.59 -4.07 -12.51
N LEU A 142 13.53 -4.89 -12.63
CA LEU A 142 13.48 -6.03 -13.53
C LEU A 142 13.05 -5.68 -14.95
N ASN A 143 12.30 -4.59 -15.12
CA ASN A 143 11.80 -4.09 -16.42
C ASN A 143 11.20 -5.17 -17.33
N PRO A 144 10.30 -6.04 -16.83
CA PRO A 144 9.73 -7.09 -17.67
C PRO A 144 8.90 -6.47 -18.81
N PRO A 145 8.89 -7.08 -20.00
CA PRO A 145 7.94 -6.74 -21.05
C PRO A 145 6.51 -6.70 -20.50
N THR A 146 5.64 -5.91 -21.13
CA THR A 146 4.23 -5.67 -20.77
C THR A 146 3.95 -4.87 -19.48
N TYR A 147 4.97 -4.47 -18.71
CA TYR A 147 4.79 -3.75 -17.44
C TYR A 147 4.99 -2.23 -17.56
N GLY A 148 5.13 -1.68 -18.78
CA GLY A 148 5.50 -0.28 -19.00
C GLY A 148 4.64 0.73 -18.24
N ILE A 149 3.31 0.66 -18.39
CA ILE A 149 2.38 1.58 -17.71
C ILE A 149 2.39 1.37 -16.19
N TYR A 150 2.32 0.12 -15.73
CA TYR A 150 2.39 -0.18 -14.30
C TYR A 150 3.69 0.36 -13.67
N ASN A 151 4.83 0.09 -14.28
CA ASN A 151 6.13 0.63 -13.88
C ASN A 151 6.14 2.15 -13.90
N ALA A 152 5.58 2.81 -14.92
CA ALA A 152 5.48 4.27 -14.93
C ALA A 152 4.71 4.79 -13.70
N THR A 153 3.58 4.16 -13.33
CA THR A 153 2.84 4.55 -12.12
C THR A 153 3.66 4.36 -10.84
N LYS A 154 4.39 3.25 -10.70
CA LYS A 154 5.18 2.95 -9.49
C LYS A 154 6.46 3.80 -9.40
N ALA A 155 7.09 4.12 -10.53
CA ALA A 155 8.23 5.04 -10.58
C ALA A 155 7.83 6.45 -10.12
N ALA A 156 6.63 6.91 -10.50
CA ALA A 156 6.09 8.16 -10.01
C ALA A 156 5.89 8.16 -8.48
N ILE A 157 5.46 7.04 -7.88
CA ILE A 157 5.37 6.92 -6.41
C ILE A 157 6.73 7.07 -5.74
N GLU A 158 7.79 6.46 -6.29
CA GLU A 158 9.15 6.63 -5.74
C GLU A 158 9.65 8.07 -5.86
N ALA A 159 9.34 8.75 -6.97
CA ALA A 159 9.68 10.16 -7.15
C ALA A 159 8.96 11.05 -6.14
N LEU A 160 7.65 10.88 -5.98
CA LEU A 160 6.84 11.60 -4.99
C LEU A 160 7.34 11.35 -3.57
N THR A 161 7.67 10.11 -3.24
CA THR A 161 8.18 9.73 -1.90
C THR A 161 9.38 10.60 -1.50
N ARG A 162 10.35 10.77 -2.40
CA ARG A 162 11.57 11.55 -2.13
C ARG A 162 11.31 13.05 -1.95
N VAL A 163 10.34 13.60 -2.69
CA VAL A 163 10.01 15.03 -2.63
C VAL A 163 9.17 15.33 -1.40
N VAL A 164 8.07 14.59 -1.21
CA VAL A 164 7.14 14.80 -0.09
C VAL A 164 7.82 14.54 1.27
N ALA A 165 8.79 13.62 1.34
CA ALA A 165 9.64 13.43 2.51
C ALA A 165 10.36 14.72 2.96
N LYS A 166 10.77 15.57 2.02
CA LYS A 166 11.40 16.86 2.32
C LYS A 166 10.36 17.91 2.71
N GLU A 167 9.24 17.96 1.99
CA GLU A 167 8.14 18.89 2.28
C GLU A 167 7.58 18.70 3.69
N LEU A 168 7.43 17.45 4.14
CA LEU A 168 6.86 17.13 5.46
C LEU A 168 7.91 16.95 6.55
N GLY A 169 9.19 17.08 6.24
CA GLY A 169 10.29 16.88 7.19
C GLY A 169 10.23 17.83 8.38
N VAL A 170 9.79 19.07 8.18
CA VAL A 170 9.61 20.07 9.27
C VAL A 170 8.56 19.64 10.30
N ARG A 171 7.57 18.84 9.87
CA ARG A 171 6.54 18.24 10.73
C ARG A 171 6.98 16.89 11.31
N ARG A 172 8.22 16.48 11.06
CA ARG A 172 8.78 15.17 11.43
C ARG A 172 7.97 13.98 10.90
N ILE A 173 7.26 14.18 9.79
CA ILE A 173 6.52 13.09 9.14
C ILE A 173 7.48 12.37 8.19
N THR A 174 7.68 11.06 8.38
CA THR A 174 8.49 10.28 7.43
C THR A 174 7.63 9.80 6.28
N VAL A 175 8.16 9.86 5.06
CA VAL A 175 7.51 9.36 3.84
C VAL A 175 8.44 8.36 3.18
N ASN A 176 8.01 7.10 3.09
CA ASN A 176 8.80 6.02 2.50
C ASN A 176 7.94 5.20 1.54
N ALA A 177 8.60 4.40 0.70
CA ALA A 177 7.96 3.40 -0.14
C ALA A 177 8.53 2.02 0.15
N VAL A 178 7.68 1.00 0.00
CA VAL A 178 8.12 -0.40 -0.04
C VAL A 178 7.91 -0.92 -1.45
N ALA A 179 8.91 -1.61 -2.00
CA ALA A 179 8.90 -2.18 -3.33
C ALA A 179 8.98 -3.72 -3.22
N PRO A 180 7.83 -4.41 -3.09
CA PRO A 180 7.79 -5.86 -2.99
C PRO A 180 8.34 -6.55 -4.23
N GLY A 181 8.89 -7.75 -4.06
CA GLY A 181 9.06 -8.73 -5.14
C GLY A 181 7.73 -9.42 -5.50
N PRO A 182 7.78 -10.58 -6.18
CA PRO A 182 6.63 -11.46 -6.35
C PRO A 182 6.08 -11.89 -4.97
N VAL A 183 4.83 -11.54 -4.68
CA VAL A 183 4.14 -11.89 -3.43
C VAL A 183 2.88 -12.67 -3.76
N GLU A 184 2.65 -13.77 -3.03
CA GLU A 184 1.46 -14.60 -3.16
C GLU A 184 0.21 -13.84 -2.70
N THR A 185 -0.39 -13.13 -3.64
CA THR A 185 -1.64 -12.39 -3.48
C THR A 185 -2.55 -12.72 -4.65
N GLU A 186 -3.85 -12.58 -4.46
CA GLU A 186 -4.81 -12.70 -5.57
C GLU A 186 -4.44 -11.80 -6.76
N LEU A 187 -4.01 -10.57 -6.50
CA LEU A 187 -3.52 -9.64 -7.53
C LEU A 187 -2.37 -10.22 -8.37
N PHE A 188 -1.52 -11.05 -7.76
CA PHE A 188 -0.38 -11.67 -8.42
C PHE A 188 -0.73 -13.00 -9.09
N VAL A 189 -1.47 -13.88 -8.44
CA VAL A 189 -1.70 -15.25 -8.95
C VAL A 189 -2.81 -15.30 -10.00
N THR A 190 -3.78 -14.38 -9.97
CA THR A 190 -4.87 -14.35 -10.94
C THR A 190 -4.34 -14.14 -12.36
N GLY A 191 -4.76 -15.02 -13.27
CA GLY A 191 -4.34 -15.00 -14.68
C GLY A 191 -2.97 -15.64 -14.95
N LYS A 192 -2.32 -16.25 -13.96
CA LYS A 192 -1.08 -17.02 -14.15
C LYS A 192 -1.32 -18.52 -14.00
N SER A 193 -0.64 -19.32 -14.82
CA SER A 193 -0.56 -20.77 -14.61
C SER A 193 0.33 -21.12 -13.42
N GLN A 194 0.12 -22.30 -12.83
CA GLN A 194 0.98 -22.80 -11.74
C GLN A 194 2.46 -22.85 -12.17
N ALA A 195 2.74 -23.26 -13.42
CA ALA A 195 4.09 -23.30 -13.95
C ALA A 195 4.76 -21.91 -14.02
N GLU A 196 3.99 -20.86 -14.31
CA GLU A 196 4.50 -19.48 -14.26
C GLU A 196 4.76 -19.01 -12.84
N ILE A 197 3.85 -19.33 -11.91
CA ILE A 197 4.00 -19.04 -10.48
C ILE A 197 5.27 -19.71 -9.93
N ASP A 198 5.45 -21.00 -10.21
CA ASP A 198 6.62 -21.77 -9.78
C ASP A 198 7.91 -21.20 -10.38
N ARG A 199 7.91 -20.87 -11.67
CA ARG A 199 9.06 -20.23 -12.33
C ARG A 199 9.43 -18.90 -11.67
N MET A 200 8.44 -18.07 -11.32
CA MET A 200 8.68 -16.80 -10.64
C MET A 200 9.17 -17.00 -9.20
N ALA A 201 8.67 -18.01 -8.48
CA ALA A 201 9.17 -18.38 -7.16
C ALA A 201 10.65 -18.81 -7.21
N GLN A 202 11.05 -19.56 -8.25
CA GLN A 202 12.43 -20.02 -8.45
C GLN A 202 13.39 -18.89 -8.86
N ALA A 203 12.88 -17.76 -9.37
CA ALA A 203 13.71 -16.64 -9.80
C ALA A 203 14.38 -15.91 -8.62
N ALA A 204 13.71 -15.83 -7.47
CA ALA A 204 14.33 -15.25 -6.28
C ALA A 204 15.36 -16.22 -5.66
N PRO A 205 16.48 -15.74 -5.11
CA PRO A 205 17.43 -16.56 -4.36
C PRO A 205 16.79 -17.44 -3.27
N PHE A 206 15.72 -16.96 -2.62
CA PHE A 206 15.00 -17.70 -1.57
C PHE A 206 14.06 -18.80 -2.10
N LYS A 207 13.93 -18.97 -3.42
CA LYS A 207 13.19 -20.06 -4.08
C LYS A 207 11.72 -20.21 -3.64
N ARG A 208 11.10 -19.09 -3.26
CA ARG A 208 9.68 -19.00 -2.92
C ARG A 208 9.13 -17.63 -3.33
N LEU A 209 7.81 -17.54 -3.47
CA LEU A 209 7.14 -16.24 -3.44
C LEU A 209 7.26 -15.63 -2.04
N GLY A 210 7.32 -14.31 -1.99
CA GLY A 210 7.06 -13.57 -0.76
C GLY A 210 5.64 -13.85 -0.27
N GLN A 211 5.44 -13.84 1.03
CA GLN A 211 4.12 -13.87 1.64
C GLN A 211 3.67 -12.42 1.93
N PRO A 212 2.36 -12.11 1.91
CA PRO A 212 1.88 -10.78 2.24
C PRO A 212 2.40 -10.27 3.60
N ARG A 213 2.59 -11.19 4.54
CA ARG A 213 3.18 -10.91 5.85
C ARG A 213 4.64 -10.43 5.75
N ASP A 214 5.46 -10.98 4.86
CA ASP A 214 6.86 -10.55 4.69
C ASP A 214 6.94 -9.04 4.39
N ILE A 215 5.96 -8.52 3.63
CA ILE A 215 5.87 -7.09 3.31
C ILE A 215 5.25 -6.30 4.47
N ALA A 216 4.21 -6.83 5.11
CA ALA A 216 3.58 -6.19 6.26
C ALA A 216 4.56 -5.90 7.40
N GLU A 217 5.51 -6.80 7.69
CA GLU A 217 6.54 -6.61 8.71
C GLU A 217 7.46 -5.41 8.38
N VAL A 218 7.83 -5.23 7.10
CA VAL A 218 8.60 -4.06 6.64
C VAL A 218 7.80 -2.77 6.79
N VAL A 219 6.51 -2.80 6.43
CA VAL A 219 5.62 -1.64 6.62
C VAL A 219 5.50 -1.30 8.10
N ALA A 220 5.25 -2.28 8.96
CA ALA A 220 5.13 -2.08 10.40
C ALA A 220 6.42 -1.49 11.00
N PHE A 221 7.59 -1.97 10.56
CA PHE A 221 8.86 -1.38 10.94
C PHE A 221 8.97 0.10 10.53
N LEU A 222 8.65 0.45 9.29
CA LEU A 222 8.69 1.85 8.80
C LEU A 222 7.71 2.79 9.53
N LEU A 223 6.59 2.25 10.04
CA LEU A 223 5.65 2.99 10.87
C LEU A 223 6.07 3.09 12.36
N SER A 224 7.08 2.33 12.78
CA SER A 224 7.56 2.28 14.17
C SER A 224 8.50 3.44 14.52
N ASP A 225 8.62 3.73 15.81
CA ASP A 225 9.52 4.79 16.28
C ASP A 225 11.00 4.48 15.97
N ALA A 226 11.38 3.19 15.88
CA ALA A 226 12.73 2.75 15.51
C ALA A 226 13.14 3.16 14.08
N ALA A 227 12.18 3.35 13.18
CA ALA A 227 12.42 3.84 11.82
C ALA A 227 12.39 5.37 11.71
N GLY A 228 12.41 6.12 12.82
CA GLY A 228 12.28 7.58 12.81
C GLY A 228 13.36 8.34 12.03
N TRP A 229 14.48 7.69 11.69
CA TRP A 229 15.54 8.26 10.86
C TRP A 229 15.50 7.79 9.39
N ILE A 230 14.55 6.93 9.02
CA ILE A 230 14.35 6.44 7.65
C ILE A 230 13.31 7.34 7.00
N ASN A 231 13.74 8.21 6.08
CA ASN A 231 12.86 9.12 5.37
C ASN A 231 13.26 9.28 3.90
N GLY A 232 12.28 9.32 3.00
CA GLY A 232 12.48 9.41 1.56
C GLY A 232 13.04 8.15 0.90
N GLN A 233 12.96 7.00 1.58
CA GLN A 233 13.57 5.75 1.13
C GLN A 233 12.60 4.86 0.36
N VAL A 234 13.14 4.05 -0.54
CA VAL A 234 12.45 2.95 -1.20
C VAL A 234 13.08 1.65 -0.70
N VAL A 235 12.35 0.89 0.11
CA VAL A 235 12.83 -0.38 0.66
C VAL A 235 12.36 -1.52 -0.24
N ARG A 236 13.30 -2.21 -0.89
CA ARG A 236 12.98 -3.41 -1.69
C ARG A 236 12.93 -4.64 -0.79
N ALA A 237 11.77 -5.27 -0.73
CA ALA A 237 11.52 -6.50 0.00
C ALA A 237 11.18 -7.61 -1.00
N ASN A 238 12.21 -8.23 -1.58
CA ASN A 238 12.08 -9.03 -2.79
C ASN A 238 12.87 -10.35 -2.79
N GLY A 239 13.37 -10.78 -1.63
CA GLY A 239 14.11 -12.05 -1.48
C GLY A 239 15.46 -12.08 -2.21
N GLY A 240 16.04 -10.92 -2.54
CA GLY A 240 17.30 -10.80 -3.26
C GLY A 240 17.17 -10.86 -4.79
N LEU A 241 15.97 -10.62 -5.32
CA LEU A 241 15.68 -10.75 -6.75
C LEU A 241 16.30 -9.64 -7.62
N ALA A 242 16.45 -8.42 -7.08
CA ALA A 242 16.93 -7.24 -7.80
C ALA A 242 17.79 -6.34 -6.92
#